data_AF-A0A841PJR1-F1
#
_entry.id   AF-A0A841PJR1-F1
#
_cell.length_a   1.000
_cell.length_b   1.000
_cell.length_c   1.000
_cell.angle_alpha   90.00
_cell.angle_beta   90.00
_cell.angle_gamma   90.00
#
_symmetry.space_group_name_H-M   'P 1'
#
loop_
_entity.id
_entity.type
_entity.pdbx_description
1 polymer ?
#
loop_
_entity_poly.entity_id
_entity_poly.type
_entity_poly.pdbx_seq_one_letter_code
_entity_poly.pdbx_strand_id
1 'polypeptide(L)' 'MVVHAGSINRDHVHMLVSIPPSLSVSRAVQHRKGRSSHKLLSEFGILRQRYWASTFGRGAIGW' A
#
# COMPACT_ATOMS: atom_id res chain seq x y z
N MET A 1 12.55 -3.72 -11.53
CA MET A 1 11.22 -4.36 -11.48
C MET A 1 10.36 -3.71 -12.54
N VAL A 2 9.74 -4.50 -13.41
CA VAL A 2 8.96 -4.04 -14.57
C VAL A 2 7.52 -4.51 -14.41
N VAL A 3 6.54 -3.69 -14.80
CA VAL A 3 5.12 -4.04 -14.80
C VAL A 3 4.70 -4.37 -16.22
N HIS A 4 4.07 -5.53 -16.42
CA HIS A 4 3.61 -5.97 -17.74
C HIS A 4 2.11 -5.75 -17.90
N ALA A 5 1.34 -6.05 -16.86
CA ALA A 5 -0.11 -5.89 -16.84
C ALA A 5 -0.61 -5.64 -15.41
N GLY A 6 -1.80 -5.06 -15.29
CA GLY A 6 -2.47 -4.89 -14.00
C GLY A 6 -3.98 -4.75 -14.16
N SER A 7 -4.71 -5.16 -13.12
CA SER A 7 -6.17 -5.01 -13.03
C SER A 7 -6.53 -4.50 -11.63
N ILE A 8 -7.44 -3.53 -11.57
CA ILE A 8 -7.89 -2.90 -10.33
C ILE A 8 -9.36 -3.24 -10.16
N ASN A 9 -9.67 -3.99 -9.11
CA ASN A 9 -11.01 -4.24 -8.64
C ASN A 9 -11.30 -3.38 -7.41
N ARG A 10 -12.57 -3.35 -7.00
CA ARG A 10 -13.04 -2.49 -5.89
C ARG A 10 -12.34 -2.81 -4.55
N ASP A 11 -11.98 -4.06 -4.33
CA ASP A 11 -11.44 -4.58 -3.08
C ASP A 11 -10.00 -5.12 -3.21
N HIS A 12 -9.51 -5.35 -4.43
CA HIS A 12 -8.19 -5.92 -4.67
C HIS A 12 -7.55 -5.45 -5.98
N VAL A 13 -6.22 -5.59 -6.07
CA VAL A 13 -5.42 -5.23 -7.25
C VAL A 13 -4.55 -6.41 -7.66
N HIS A 14 -4.62 -6.77 -8.94
CA HIS A 14 -3.71 -7.74 -9.57
C HIS A 14 -2.62 -7.02 -10.34
N MET A 15 -1.37 -7.45 -10.21
CA MET A 15 -0.25 -6.93 -10.99
C MET A 15 0.63 -8.08 -11.47
N LEU A 16 0.88 -8.14 -12.78
CA LEU A 16 1.89 -9.01 -13.37
C LEU A 16 3.21 -8.24 -13.47
N VAL A 17 4.21 -8.66 -12.71
CA VAL A 17 5.49 -7.94 -12.59
C VAL A 17 6.69 -8.89 -12.73
N SER A 18 7.75 -8.40 -13.37
CA SER A 18 9.06 -9.06 -13.33
C SER A 18 9.92 -8.43 -12.25
N ILE A 19 10.43 -9.27 -11.35
CA ILE A 19 11.29 -8.90 -10.22
C ILE A 19 12.69 -9.47 -10.48
N PRO A 20 13.78 -8.70 -10.28
CA PRO A 20 15.14 -9.24 -10.37
C PRO A 20 15.35 -10.37 -9.36
N PRO A 21 16.11 -11.42 -9.69
CA PRO A 21 16.31 -12.58 -8.81
C PRO A 21 17.06 -12.23 -7.51
N SER A 22 17.85 -11.15 -7.50
CA SER A 22 18.53 -10.65 -6.30
C SER A 22 17.61 -9.92 -5.31
N LEU A 23 16.36 -9.65 -5.69
CA LEU A 23 15.37 -8.98 -4.85
C LEU A 23 14.29 -9.96 -4.43
N SER A 24 14.09 -10.12 -3.12
CA SER A 24 13.02 -10.97 -2.62
C SER A 24 11.64 -10.44 -3.01
N VAL A 25 10.71 -11.37 -3.29
CA VAL A 25 9.32 -11.04 -3.62
C VAL A 25 8.66 -10.23 -2.51
N SER A 26 8.88 -10.61 -1.24
CA SER A 26 8.33 -9.91 -0.08
C SER A 26 8.78 -8.44 -0.02
N ARG A 27 10.06 -8.16 -0.29
CA ARG A 27 10.60 -6.81 -0.30
C ARG A 27 10.08 -5.99 -1.47
N ALA A 28 9.93 -6.60 -2.65
CA ALA A 28 9.30 -5.96 -3.80
C ALA A 28 7.84 -5.57 -3.51
N VAL A 29 7.05 -6.49 -2.94
CA VAL A 29 5.64 -6.24 -2.56
C VAL A 29 5.54 -5.18 -1.46
N GLN A 30 6.38 -5.27 -0.42
CA GLN A 30 6.41 -4.29 0.66
C GLN A 30 6.69 -2.88 0.11
N HIS A 31 7.70 -2.73 -0.75
CA HIS A 31 8.02 -1.43 -1.34
C HIS A 31 6.87 -0.90 -2.20
N ARG A 32 6.23 -1.75 -3.01
CA ARG A 32 5.13 -1.33 -3.88
C ARG A 32 3.90 -0.92 -3.11
N LYS A 33 3.42 -1.78 -2.20
CA LYS A 33 2.26 -1.50 -1.34
C LYS A 33 2.53 -0.32 -0.41
N GLY A 34 3.74 -0.22 0.16
CA GLY A 34 4.11 0.85 1.08
C GLY A 34 4.09 2.21 0.39
N ARG A 35 4.74 2.32 -0.78
CA ARG A 35 4.77 3.57 -1.55
C ARG A 35 3.39 3.97 -2.06
N SER A 36 2.58 3.03 -2.55
CA SER A 36 1.23 3.33 -3.01
C SER A 36 0.31 3.74 -1.87
N SER A 37 0.36 3.04 -0.73
CA SER A 37 -0.41 3.39 0.48
C SER A 37 -0.06 4.79 0.96
N HIS A 38 1.24 5.09 1.09
CA HIS A 38 1.70 6.41 1.51
C HIS A 38 1.18 7.53 0.59
N LYS A 39 1.29 7.33 -0.74
CA LYS A 39 0.80 8.29 -1.72
C LYS A 39 -0.72 8.48 -1.62
N LEU A 40 -1.49 7.40 -1.55
CA LEU A 40 -2.95 7.46 -1.43
C LEU A 40 -3.41 8.16 -0.15
N LEU A 41 -2.77 7.88 0.99
CA LEU A 41 -3.10 8.54 2.25
C LEU A 41 -2.68 10.03 2.25
N SER A 42 -1.64 10.39 1.50
CA SER A 42 -1.22 11.79 1.32
C SER A 42 -2.16 12.57 0.42
N GLU A 43 -2.64 11.98 -0.68
CA GLU A 43 -3.47 12.66 -1.67
C GLU A 43 -4.95 12.69 -1.27
N PHE A 44 -5.44 11.66 -0.59
CA PHE A 44 -6.85 11.54 -0.21
C PHE A 44 -7.03 11.61 1.31
N GLY A 45 -7.26 12.82 1.83
CA GLY A 45 -7.44 13.06 3.26
C GLY A 45 -8.56 12.22 3.90
N ILE A 46 -9.61 11.89 3.15
CA ILE A 46 -10.69 10.99 3.60
C ILE A 46 -10.19 9.56 3.87
N LEU A 47 -9.26 9.04 3.06
CA LEU A 47 -8.65 7.72 3.27
C LEU A 47 -7.72 7.76 4.49
N ARG A 48 -6.96 8.85 4.67
CA ARG A 48 -6.17 9.04 5.89
C ARG A 48 -7.04 9.07 7.14
N GLN A 49 -8.17 9.76 7.12
CA GLN A 49 -9.09 9.75 8.27
C GLN A 49 -9.65 8.34 8.52
N ARG A 50 -10.11 7.67 7.47
CA ARG A 50 -10.70 6.33 7.57
C ARG A 50 -9.72 5.25 8.08
N TYR A 51 -8.47 5.28 7.61
CA TYR A 51 -7.50 4.21 7.87
C TYR A 51 -6.40 4.57 8.88
N TRP A 52 -6.15 5.85 9.15
CA TRP A 52 -5.11 6.32 10.07
C TRP A 52 -5.67 7.11 11.26
N ALA A 53 -6.71 7.94 11.06
CA ALA A 53 -7.29 8.69 12.18
C ALA A 53 -8.08 7.82 13.15
N SER A 54 -8.54 6.61 12.77
CA SER A 54 -9.10 5.65 13.72
C SER A 54 -8.04 5.02 14.65
N THR A 55 -6.74 5.16 14.35
CA THR A 55 -5.65 4.63 15.17
C THR A 55 -5.13 5.66 16.18
N PHE A 56 -5.33 6.97 15.95
CA PHE A 56 -4.88 8.04 16.86
C PHE A 56 -6.03 8.91 17.42
N GLY A 57 -7.23 8.84 16.84
CA GLY A 57 -8.40 9.65 17.17
C GLY A 57 -9.39 9.01 18.13
N ARG A 58 -9.13 7.78 18.63
CA ARG A 58 -9.86 7.13 19.72
C ARG A 58 -8.91 6.31 20.60
N GLY A 59 -8.39 6.93 21.67
CA GLY A 59 -7.48 6.34 22.65
C GLY A 59 -6.01 6.44 22.21
N ALA A 60 -5.08 7.11 22.90
CA ALA A 60 -4.86 7.13 24.34
C ALA A 60 -5.06 5.74 24.97
N ILE A 61 -4.40 4.71 24.41
CA ILE A 61 -3.94 3.53 25.15
C ILE A 61 -2.89 2.79 24.30
N GLY A 62 -1.66 2.72 24.81
CA GLY A 62 -0.71 1.65 24.50
C GLY A 62 0.22 1.85 23.30
N TRP A 63 1.17 2.76 23.44
CA TRP A 63 2.58 2.38 23.30
C TRP A 63 3.24 2.56 24.66
#